data_AF-A0A841KUV9-F1
#
_entry.id   AF-A0A841KUV9-F1
#
_cell.length_a   1.000
_cell.length_b   1.000
_cell.length_c   1.000
_cell.angle_alpha   90.00
_cell.angle_beta   90.00
_cell.angle_gamma   90.00
#
_symmetry.space_group_name_H-M   'P 1'
#
loop_
_entity.id
_entity.type
_entity.pdbx_description
1 polymer ?
#
loop_
_entity_poly.entity_id
_entity_poly.type
_entity_poly.pdbx_seq_one_letter_code
_entity_poly.pdbx_strand_id
1 'polypeptide(L)'
;MIFPEYEETGVVYHIVSLNDLKNVLRHGIQYDDKVTYRTKYYEFHKLIDDHKTENIPSWVIRRKAIFASLNYPEDHKFHAHTAILALKIEPEKCWIANENCANEIYEPFILQEIDGFCQCRNYLETEGRNLLIKYWDTSLSFLENQGYRYDRKKGYDAEVLIQHVIHPKDIEIKYILSDHQMLTVEEWRKKFCKC
;
A
#
# COMPACT_ATOMS: atom_id res chain seq x y z
N MET A 1 -8.41 13.81 8.01
CA MET A 1 -8.07 12.38 7.80
C MET A 1 -9.24 11.56 8.31
N ILE A 2 -9.55 10.40 7.74
CA ILE A 2 -10.75 9.62 8.11
C ILE A 2 -10.62 9.01 9.50
N PHE A 3 -9.43 8.51 9.86
CA PHE A 3 -9.20 7.83 11.14
C PHE A 3 -8.35 8.68 12.09
N PRO A 4 -8.37 8.39 13.41
CA PRO A 4 -7.37 8.93 14.32
C PRO A 4 -5.96 8.44 13.96
N GLU A 5 -4.95 9.11 14.50
CA GLU A 5 -3.55 8.84 14.16
C GLU A 5 -3.07 7.46 14.65
N TYR A 6 -1.97 6.97 14.08
CA TYR A 6 -1.40 5.68 14.44
C TYR A 6 -1.01 5.61 15.93
N GLU A 7 -0.53 6.72 16.50
CA GLU A 7 -0.16 6.80 17.92
C GLU A 7 -1.36 6.56 18.86
N GLU A 8 -2.59 6.80 18.39
CA GLU A 8 -3.82 6.55 19.14
C GLU A 8 -4.41 5.17 18.83
N THR A 9 -4.34 4.74 17.57
CA THR A 9 -5.04 3.54 17.08
C THR A 9 -4.19 2.27 17.13
N GLY A 10 -2.87 2.40 17.01
CA GLY A 10 -1.92 1.28 16.95
C GLY A 10 -2.08 0.37 15.72
N VAL A 11 -2.73 0.86 14.66
CA VAL A 11 -3.04 0.07 13.46
C VAL A 11 -2.80 0.87 12.18
N VAL A 12 -2.50 0.14 11.10
CA VAL A 12 -2.47 0.68 9.72
C VAL A 12 -3.62 0.09 8.91
N TYR A 13 -3.93 0.68 7.76
CA TYR A 13 -5.12 0.33 7.00
C TYR A 13 -4.78 -0.34 5.68
N HIS A 14 -5.35 -1.52 5.44
CA HIS A 14 -5.18 -2.27 4.20
C HIS A 14 -6.52 -2.44 3.50
N ILE A 15 -6.53 -2.24 2.18
CA ILE A 15 -7.72 -2.45 1.36
C ILE A 15 -7.64 -3.82 0.70
N VAL A 16 -8.70 -4.61 0.88
CA VAL A 16 -8.81 -5.95 0.28
C VAL A 16 -10.11 -6.06 -0.54
N SER A 17 -10.09 -6.86 -1.61
CA SER A 17 -11.33 -7.24 -2.31
C SER A 17 -12.22 -8.08 -1.40
N LEU A 18 -13.54 -7.87 -1.47
CA LEU A 18 -14.50 -8.72 -0.74
C LEU A 18 -14.42 -10.20 -1.15
N ASN A 19 -13.96 -10.50 -2.36
CA ASN A 19 -13.75 -11.87 -2.82
C ASN A 19 -12.63 -12.59 -2.04
N ASP A 20 -11.60 -11.85 -1.61
CA ASP A 20 -10.45 -12.39 -0.89
C ASP A 20 -10.63 -12.34 0.63
N LEU A 21 -11.62 -11.58 1.11
CA LEU A 21 -11.83 -11.30 2.54
C LEU A 21 -11.95 -12.58 3.38
N LYS A 22 -12.67 -13.60 2.90
CA LYS A 22 -12.80 -14.87 3.62
C LYS A 22 -11.44 -15.55 3.82
N ASN A 23 -10.58 -15.51 2.81
CA ASN A 23 -9.25 -16.11 2.88
C ASN A 23 -8.36 -15.34 3.86
N VAL A 24 -8.34 -14.01 3.74
CA VAL A 24 -7.57 -13.11 4.61
C VAL A 24 -7.96 -13.28 6.08
N LEU A 25 -9.24 -13.32 6.41
CA LEU A 25 -9.69 -13.49 7.79
C LEU A 25 -9.36 -14.88 8.37
N ARG A 26 -9.22 -15.89 7.51
CA ARG A 26 -8.95 -17.27 7.96
C ARG A 26 -7.46 -17.57 8.05
N HIS A 27 -6.67 -17.05 7.12
CA HIS A 27 -5.26 -17.44 6.93
C HIS A 27 -4.28 -16.28 7.14
N GLY A 28 -4.78 -15.06 7.34
CA GLY A 28 -3.97 -13.87 7.44
C GLY A 28 -3.57 -13.34 6.08
N ILE A 29 -2.63 -12.39 6.07
CA ILE A 29 -2.03 -11.84 4.86
C ILE A 29 -0.57 -12.26 4.86
N GLN A 30 -0.18 -13.02 3.85
CA GLN A 30 1.16 -13.57 3.74
C GLN A 30 2.12 -12.55 3.13
N TYR A 31 3.34 -12.49 3.67
CA TYR A 31 4.45 -11.76 3.07
C TYR A 31 5.00 -12.55 1.87
N ASP A 32 5.42 -11.84 0.81
CA ASP A 32 5.89 -12.44 -0.44
C ASP A 32 4.86 -13.37 -1.13
N ASP A 33 3.57 -13.14 -0.88
CA ASP A 33 2.47 -13.90 -1.48
C ASP A 33 1.74 -13.06 -2.55
N LYS A 34 2.53 -12.58 -3.52
CA LYS A 34 2.06 -11.78 -4.65
C LYS A 34 1.55 -12.66 -5.80
N VAL A 35 1.02 -13.85 -5.51
CA VAL A 35 0.54 -14.83 -6.52
C VAL A 35 -0.49 -14.20 -7.45
N THR A 36 -1.34 -13.30 -6.96
CA THR A 36 -2.34 -12.55 -7.76
C THR A 36 -1.75 -11.36 -8.55
N TYR A 37 -0.53 -10.92 -8.22
CA TYR A 37 0.15 -9.78 -8.86
C TYR A 37 1.18 -10.20 -9.92
N ARG A 38 1.50 -11.50 -10.01
CA ARG A 38 2.53 -12.06 -10.90
C ARG A 38 2.40 -11.62 -12.36
N THR A 39 1.18 -11.37 -12.84
CA THR A 39 0.94 -11.03 -14.26
C THR A 39 0.89 -9.54 -14.55
N LYS A 40 0.89 -8.65 -13.54
CA LYS A 40 0.68 -7.20 -13.76
C LYS A 40 1.65 -6.27 -13.04
N TYR A 41 2.01 -6.57 -11.79
CA TYR A 41 2.73 -5.60 -10.94
C TYR A 41 4.09 -6.08 -10.46
N TYR A 42 4.39 -7.37 -10.61
CA TYR A 42 5.64 -7.94 -10.11
C TYR A 42 6.88 -7.27 -10.73
N GLU A 43 6.92 -7.16 -12.06
CA GLU A 43 8.05 -6.53 -12.77
C GLU A 43 8.15 -5.03 -12.46
N PHE A 44 7.02 -4.36 -12.25
CA PHE A 44 7.00 -2.96 -11.83
C PHE A 44 7.63 -2.78 -10.44
N HIS A 45 7.25 -3.59 -9.46
CA HIS A 45 7.86 -3.52 -8.12
C HIS A 45 9.33 -3.95 -8.15
N LYS A 46 9.70 -4.91 -9.00
CA LYS A 46 11.09 -5.29 -9.21
C LYS A 46 11.92 -4.14 -9.77
N LEU A 47 11.41 -3.39 -10.76
CA LEU A 47 12.07 -2.19 -11.28
C LEU A 47 12.37 -1.19 -10.16
N ILE A 48 11.42 -0.97 -9.25
CA ILE A 48 11.63 -0.08 -8.11
C ILE A 48 12.70 -0.63 -7.17
N ASP A 49 12.64 -1.91 -6.80
CA ASP A 49 13.65 -2.57 -5.97
C ASP A 49 15.07 -2.50 -6.57
N ASP A 50 15.19 -2.62 -7.89
CA ASP A 50 16.49 -2.60 -8.59
C ASP A 50 17.19 -1.22 -8.54
N HIS A 51 16.45 -0.17 -8.18
CA HIS A 51 16.97 1.20 -7.99
C HIS A 51 17.20 1.56 -6.51
N LYS A 52 17.09 0.58 -5.61
CA LYS A 52 17.33 0.78 -4.17
C LYS A 52 18.77 1.24 -3.92
N THR A 53 18.93 2.31 -3.15
CA THR A 53 20.25 2.84 -2.77
C THR A 53 20.86 2.03 -1.62
N GLU A 54 22.18 2.11 -1.44
CA GLU A 54 22.92 1.36 -0.39
C GLU A 54 22.48 1.72 1.04
N ASN A 55 21.85 2.89 1.22
CA ASN A 55 21.36 3.36 2.51
C ASN A 55 20.10 2.63 2.97
N ILE A 56 19.39 1.94 2.07
CA ILE A 56 18.16 1.23 2.41
C ILE A 56 18.51 -0.20 2.84
N PRO A 57 18.03 -0.67 4.01
CA PRO A 57 18.34 -2.00 4.49
C PRO A 57 17.97 -3.11 3.49
N SER A 58 18.77 -4.18 3.49
CA SER A 58 18.60 -5.31 2.57
C SER A 58 17.28 -6.06 2.77
N TRP A 59 16.73 -6.05 3.99
CA TRP A 59 15.44 -6.65 4.33
C TRP A 59 14.23 -5.88 3.80
N VAL A 60 14.39 -4.60 3.41
CA VAL A 60 13.31 -3.82 2.80
C VAL A 60 13.22 -4.20 1.33
N ILE A 61 12.15 -4.92 0.97
CA ILE A 61 11.93 -5.41 -0.40
C ILE A 61 10.48 -5.08 -0.79
N ARG A 62 10.29 -4.11 -1.69
CA ARG A 62 8.96 -3.63 -2.09
C ARG A 62 8.14 -4.74 -2.74
N ARG A 63 8.73 -5.51 -3.67
CA ARG A 63 8.00 -6.54 -4.41
C ARG A 63 7.43 -7.67 -3.53
N LYS A 64 7.90 -7.79 -2.29
CA LYS A 64 7.43 -8.78 -1.32
C LYS A 64 6.46 -8.21 -0.28
N ALA A 65 6.42 -6.89 -0.15
CA ALA A 65 5.71 -6.22 0.94
C ALA A 65 4.19 -6.37 0.84
N ILE A 66 3.54 -6.37 2.00
CA ILE A 66 2.11 -6.08 2.10
C ILE A 66 1.98 -4.55 2.15
N PHE A 67 1.11 -3.99 1.30
CA PHE A 67 0.89 -2.55 1.21
C PHE A 67 -0.25 -2.13 2.12
N ALA A 68 -0.04 -1.08 2.91
CA ALA A 68 -1.07 -0.46 3.74
C ALA A 68 -0.87 1.06 3.75
N SER A 69 -1.80 1.78 4.34
CA SER A 69 -1.75 3.23 4.50
C SER A 69 -1.80 3.59 5.99
N LEU A 70 -1.11 4.65 6.39
CA LEU A 70 -1.24 5.19 7.75
C LEU A 70 -2.65 5.73 8.01
N ASN A 71 -3.24 6.35 6.99
CA ASN A 71 -4.58 6.93 7.03
C ASN A 71 -5.04 7.26 5.60
N TYR A 72 -6.25 7.81 5.48
CA TYR A 72 -6.77 8.35 4.23
C TYR A 72 -7.31 9.77 4.44
N PRO A 73 -7.22 10.64 3.41
CA PRO A 73 -7.87 11.95 3.46
C PRO A 73 -9.40 11.79 3.48
N GLU A 74 -10.13 12.77 4.03
CA GLU A 74 -11.59 12.69 4.21
C GLU A 74 -12.37 12.57 2.91
N ASP A 75 -11.80 13.07 1.82
CA ASP A 75 -12.37 13.04 0.48
C ASP A 75 -11.91 11.83 -0.35
N HIS A 76 -11.15 10.90 0.24
CA HIS A 76 -10.62 9.72 -0.43
C HIS A 76 -11.74 8.90 -1.11
N LYS A 77 -11.50 8.51 -2.36
CA LYS A 77 -12.47 7.78 -3.18
C LYS A 77 -12.14 6.29 -3.19
N PHE A 78 -12.68 5.57 -2.21
CA PHE A 78 -12.53 4.13 -2.16
C PHE A 78 -13.26 3.44 -3.31
N HIS A 79 -12.67 2.36 -3.82
CA HIS A 79 -13.32 1.49 -4.78
C HIS A 79 -14.38 0.63 -4.10
N ALA A 80 -15.56 0.53 -4.73
CA ALA A 80 -16.61 -0.39 -4.32
C ALA A 80 -16.12 -1.84 -4.29
N HIS A 81 -16.83 -2.69 -3.54
CA HIS A 81 -16.55 -4.13 -3.43
C HIS A 81 -15.22 -4.46 -2.75
N THR A 82 -14.82 -3.58 -1.82
CA THR A 82 -13.63 -3.76 -0.99
C THR A 82 -13.99 -3.69 0.49
N ALA A 83 -13.07 -4.11 1.34
CA ALA A 83 -13.11 -3.85 2.77
C ALA A 83 -11.83 -3.11 3.18
N ILE A 84 -11.97 -2.16 4.11
CA ILE A 84 -10.85 -1.56 4.82
C ILE A 84 -10.61 -2.40 6.06
N LEU A 85 -9.42 -2.96 6.15
CA LEU A 85 -8.94 -3.71 7.30
C LEU A 85 -8.03 -2.82 8.15
N ALA A 86 -8.24 -2.84 9.46
CA ALA A 86 -7.27 -2.34 10.43
C ALA A 86 -6.31 -3.47 10.80
N LEU A 87 -5.01 -3.24 10.63
CA LEU A 87 -3.96 -4.23 10.82
C LEU A 87 -3.05 -3.81 11.96
N LYS A 88 -2.81 -4.73 12.91
CA LYS A 88 -1.69 -4.59 13.86
C LYS A 88 -0.40 -5.06 13.18
N ILE A 89 0.66 -4.28 13.33
CA ILE A 89 1.95 -4.50 12.67
C ILE A 89 3.09 -4.57 13.68
N GLU A 90 4.25 -5.06 13.22
CA GLU A 90 5.55 -4.97 13.89
C GLU A 90 6.30 -3.76 13.29
N PRO A 91 6.30 -2.57 13.93
CA PRO A 91 6.81 -1.34 13.33
C PRO A 91 8.28 -1.42 12.90
N GLU A 92 9.10 -2.19 13.61
CA GLU A 92 10.50 -2.43 13.30
C GLU A 92 10.73 -3.22 12.00
N LYS A 93 9.68 -3.85 11.47
CA LYS A 93 9.67 -4.56 10.18
C LYS A 93 8.85 -3.81 9.12
N CYS A 94 8.59 -2.53 9.33
CA CYS A 94 7.81 -1.70 8.42
C CYS A 94 8.64 -0.54 7.88
N TRP A 95 8.35 -0.17 6.64
CA TRP A 95 8.99 0.93 5.93
C TRP A 95 7.92 1.88 5.39
N ILE A 96 8.19 3.18 5.38
CA ILE A 96 7.30 4.20 4.82
C ILE A 96 7.92 4.70 3.53
N ALA A 97 7.15 4.70 2.46
CA ALA A 97 7.58 5.20 1.16
C ALA A 97 6.57 6.19 0.58
N ASN A 98 7.03 7.02 -0.36
CA ASN A 98 6.20 7.99 -1.05
C ASN A 98 5.59 7.38 -2.32
N GLU A 99 4.33 6.97 -2.24
CA GLU A 99 3.60 6.31 -3.33
C GLU A 99 3.53 7.19 -4.59
N ASN A 100 3.47 8.52 -4.45
CA ASN A 100 3.41 9.44 -5.60
C ASN A 100 4.57 9.21 -6.58
N CYS A 101 5.78 8.95 -6.09
CA CYS A 101 6.93 8.69 -6.96
C CYS A 101 6.78 7.38 -7.74
N ALA A 102 6.13 6.36 -7.16
CA ALA A 102 5.85 5.11 -7.88
C ALA A 102 4.69 5.30 -8.88
N ASN A 103 3.63 6.01 -8.48
CA ASN A 103 2.44 6.19 -9.31
C ASN A 103 2.77 6.89 -10.63
N GLU A 104 3.62 7.92 -10.64
CA GLU A 104 4.05 8.60 -11.88
C GLU A 104 4.80 7.67 -12.88
N ILE A 105 5.36 6.56 -12.41
CA ILE A 105 6.16 5.62 -13.22
C ILE A 105 5.30 4.50 -13.78
N TYR A 106 4.15 4.20 -13.17
CA TYR A 106 3.36 3.02 -13.48
C TYR A 106 2.83 3.02 -14.92
N GLU A 107 2.16 4.08 -15.37
CA GLU A 107 1.63 4.15 -16.73
C GLU A 107 2.74 4.09 -17.79
N PRO A 108 3.83 4.89 -17.71
CA PRO A 108 4.96 4.74 -18.62
C PRO A 108 5.54 3.32 -18.66
N PHE A 109 5.64 2.66 -17.50
CA PHE A 109 6.14 1.29 -17.39
C PHE A 109 5.26 0.27 -18.13
N ILE A 110 3.94 0.42 -18.09
CA ILE A 110 3.01 -0.48 -18.79
C ILE A 110 2.96 -0.15 -20.30
N LEU A 111 2.93 1.14 -20.65
CA LEU A 111 2.73 1.58 -22.04
C LEU A 111 3.96 1.38 -22.92
N GLN A 112 5.17 1.27 -22.35
CA GLN A 112 6.42 1.13 -23.12
C GLN A 112 6.49 -0.10 -24.06
N GLU A 113 5.61 -1.08 -23.86
CA GLU A 113 5.49 -2.30 -24.67
C GLU A 113 4.36 -2.21 -25.73
N ILE A 114 3.69 -1.06 -25.85
CA ILE A 114 2.62 -0.83 -26.84
C ILE A 114 3.13 0.04 -27.98
N ASP A 115 2.87 -0.38 -29.21
CA ASP A 115 3.20 0.39 -30.42
C ASP A 115 2.62 1.81 -30.35
N GLY A 116 3.44 2.81 -30.65
CA GLY A 116 3.07 4.23 -30.54
C GLY A 116 3.46 4.91 -29.23
N PHE A 117 3.90 4.15 -28.21
CA PHE A 117 4.35 4.68 -26.91
C PHE A 117 5.85 4.49 -26.66
N CYS A 118 6.66 4.37 -27.71
CA CYS A 118 8.10 4.08 -27.60
C CYS A 118 8.90 5.09 -26.76
N GLN A 119 8.43 6.35 -26.66
CA GLN A 119 9.06 7.39 -25.83
C GLN A 119 8.96 7.12 -24.32
N CYS A 120 8.05 6.24 -23.88
CA CYS A 120 7.96 5.85 -22.46
C CYS A 120 9.26 5.19 -21.97
N ARG A 121 9.99 4.45 -22.82
CA ARG A 121 11.29 3.87 -22.46
C ARG A 121 12.31 4.96 -22.14
N ASN A 122 12.42 5.98 -23.00
CA ASN A 122 13.31 7.11 -22.79
C ASN A 122 12.99 7.86 -21.49
N TYR A 123 11.70 8.05 -21.18
CA TYR A 123 11.28 8.64 -19.91
C TYR A 123 11.73 7.79 -18.71
N LEU A 124 11.49 6.48 -18.75
CA LEU A 124 11.87 5.56 -17.66
C LEU A 124 13.39 5.54 -17.42
N GLU A 125 14.19 5.62 -18.48
CA GLU A 125 15.66 5.65 -18.39
C GLU A 125 16.23 6.98 -17.87
N THR A 126 15.43 8.06 -17.90
CA THR A 126 15.85 9.42 -17.52
C THR A 126 15.09 9.94 -16.30
N GLU A 127 13.97 10.62 -16.50
CA GLU A 127 13.15 11.21 -15.44
C GLU A 127 12.58 10.14 -14.49
N GLY A 128 12.10 9.03 -15.04
CA GLY A 128 11.60 7.90 -14.24
C GLY A 128 12.68 7.32 -13.32
N ARG A 129 13.92 7.18 -13.80
CA ARG A 129 15.05 6.76 -12.97
C ARG A 129 15.31 7.72 -11.81
N ASN A 130 15.25 9.03 -12.05
CA ASN A 130 15.40 10.02 -10.99
C ASN A 130 14.26 9.93 -9.95
N LEU A 131 13.04 9.65 -10.40
CA LEU A 131 11.90 9.40 -9.50
C LEU A 131 12.08 8.13 -8.67
N LEU A 132 12.64 7.05 -9.22
CA LEU A 132 12.95 5.83 -8.46
C LEU A 132 14.01 6.06 -7.39
N ILE A 133 15.06 6.82 -7.70
CA ILE A 133 16.08 7.20 -6.71
C ILE A 133 15.44 8.06 -5.61
N LYS A 134 14.65 9.08 -6.00
CA LYS A 134 13.91 9.93 -5.06
C LYS A 134 12.93 9.14 -4.19
N TYR A 135 12.26 8.13 -4.74
CA TYR A 135 11.37 7.24 -3.99
C TYR A 135 12.11 6.63 -2.80
N TRP A 136 13.30 6.07 -3.03
CA TRP A 136 14.12 5.49 -1.96
C TRP A 136 14.72 6.55 -1.03
N ASP A 137 15.27 7.63 -1.57
CA ASP A 137 15.91 8.69 -0.78
C ASP A 137 14.93 9.45 0.14
N THR A 138 13.64 9.42 -0.19
CA THR A 138 12.58 10.03 0.63
C THR A 138 11.79 9.02 1.46
N SER A 139 12.15 7.74 1.36
CA SER A 139 11.59 6.67 2.17
C SER A 139 12.40 6.48 3.46
N LEU A 140 11.77 5.94 4.50
CA LEU A 140 12.38 5.82 5.82
C LEU A 140 11.71 4.69 6.62
N SER A 141 12.34 4.25 7.72
CA SER A 141 11.71 3.25 8.57
C SER A 141 10.43 3.81 9.21
N PHE A 142 9.50 2.91 9.54
CA PHE A 142 8.26 3.30 10.22
C PHE A 142 8.55 4.05 11.53
N LEU A 143 9.50 3.55 12.32
CA LEU A 143 9.89 4.15 13.59
C LEU A 143 10.50 5.55 13.43
N GLU A 144 11.36 5.76 12.44
CA GLU A 144 11.88 7.09 12.13
C GLU A 144 10.75 8.03 11.72
N ASN A 145 9.79 7.53 10.93
CA ASN A 145 8.66 8.35 10.51
C ASN A 145 7.79 8.79 11.69
N GLN A 146 7.62 7.97 12.74
CA GLN A 146 6.87 8.41 13.93
C GLN A 146 7.48 9.66 14.59
N GLY A 147 8.81 9.83 14.50
CA GLY A 147 9.49 11.03 14.98
C GLY A 147 9.49 12.18 13.97
N TYR A 148 9.94 11.92 12.74
CA TYR A 148 10.14 12.98 11.74
C TYR A 148 8.88 13.41 10.98
N ARG A 149 7.87 12.53 10.94
CA ARG A 149 6.57 12.72 10.27
C ARG A 149 6.69 13.21 8.83
N TYR A 150 7.50 12.53 8.02
CA TYR A 150 7.66 12.86 6.59
C TYR A 150 6.36 12.66 5.82
N ASP A 151 5.53 11.72 6.27
CA ASP A 151 4.16 11.50 5.81
C ASP A 151 3.27 12.75 5.82
N ARG A 152 3.57 13.75 6.69
CA ARG A 152 2.80 15.00 6.78
C ARG A 152 3.25 16.08 5.81
N LYS A 153 4.35 15.87 5.07
CA LYS A 153 4.84 16.86 4.11
C LYS A 153 3.92 16.91 2.90
N LYS A 154 3.66 18.12 2.39
CA LYS A 154 2.85 18.32 1.18
C LYS A 154 3.43 17.52 0.01
N GLY A 155 2.60 16.71 -0.64
CA GLY A 155 2.99 15.88 -1.78
C GLY A 155 3.65 14.55 -1.39
N TYR A 156 3.64 14.18 -0.11
CA TYR A 156 4.01 12.85 0.36
C TYR A 156 2.76 11.99 0.51
N ASP A 157 2.65 10.94 -0.29
CA ASP A 157 1.59 9.94 -0.14
C ASP A 157 2.19 8.71 0.55
N ALA A 158 1.88 8.55 1.84
CA ALA A 158 2.58 7.60 2.69
C ALA A 158 2.01 6.19 2.55
N GLU A 159 2.75 5.35 1.83
CA GLU A 159 2.51 3.92 1.74
C GLU A 159 3.38 3.17 2.76
N VAL A 160 2.75 2.30 3.53
CA VAL A 160 3.41 1.41 4.49
C VAL A 160 3.75 0.10 3.80
N LEU A 161 5.04 -0.22 3.74
CA LEU A 161 5.57 -1.49 3.27
C LEU A 161 5.79 -2.41 4.48
N ILE A 162 4.88 -3.35 4.68
CA ILE A 162 4.96 -4.32 5.77
C ILE A 162 5.78 -5.53 5.31
N GLN A 163 6.92 -5.79 5.97
CA GLN A 163 7.88 -6.84 5.60
C GLN A 163 7.71 -8.12 6.44
N HIS A 164 6.50 -8.38 6.93
CA HIS A 164 6.18 -9.57 7.72
C HIS A 164 4.75 -10.05 7.46
N VAL A 165 4.46 -11.29 7.87
CA VAL A 165 3.11 -11.87 7.78
C VAL A 165 2.19 -11.19 8.79
N ILE A 166 0.93 -10.94 8.38
CA ILE A 166 -0.13 -10.48 9.29
C ILE A 166 -1.00 -11.68 9.66
N HIS A 167 -1.04 -12.04 10.93
CA HIS A 167 -1.84 -13.17 11.40
C HIS A 167 -3.33 -12.80 11.48
N PRO A 168 -4.26 -13.78 11.34
CA PRO A 168 -5.70 -13.53 11.44
C PRO A 168 -6.13 -12.72 12.68
N LYS A 169 -5.49 -12.97 13.83
CA LYS A 169 -5.80 -12.30 15.11
C LYS A 169 -5.46 -10.79 15.11
N ASP A 170 -4.64 -10.36 14.16
CA ASP A 170 -4.11 -9.01 14.03
C ASP A 170 -4.89 -8.21 12.95
N ILE A 171 -6.02 -8.75 12.48
CA ILE A 171 -6.86 -8.19 11.41
C ILE A 171 -8.26 -7.90 11.97
N GLU A 172 -8.71 -6.66 11.80
CA GLU A 172 -10.09 -6.24 12.07
C GLU A 172 -10.71 -5.66 10.80
N ILE A 173 -11.95 -6.04 10.47
CA ILE A 173 -12.70 -5.35 9.41
C ILE A 173 -13.19 -4.02 9.98
N LYS A 174 -12.63 -2.92 9.50
CA LYS A 174 -13.03 -1.58 9.92
C LYS A 174 -14.28 -1.11 9.18
N TYR A 175 -14.26 -1.23 7.86
CA TYR A 175 -15.37 -0.83 7.00
C TYR A 175 -15.54 -1.79 5.81
N ILE A 176 -16.77 -1.89 5.33
CA ILE A 176 -17.15 -2.54 4.07
C ILE A 176 -17.58 -1.43 3.10
N LEU A 177 -16.96 -1.42 1.92
CA LEU A 177 -17.17 -0.42 0.89
C LEU A 177 -18.12 -1.02 -0.13
N SER A 178 -19.38 -0.59 -0.08
CA SER A 178 -20.42 -1.04 -0.98
C SER A 178 -20.91 0.11 -1.82
N ASP A 179 -20.70 -0.01 -3.13
CA ASP A 179 -21.08 1.00 -4.10
C ASP A 179 -20.46 2.36 -3.73
N HIS A 180 -21.22 3.26 -3.11
CA HIS A 180 -20.76 4.58 -2.66
C HIS A 180 -20.81 4.78 -1.14
N GLN A 181 -20.98 3.71 -0.36
CA GLN A 181 -21.10 3.79 1.10
C GLN A 181 -19.95 3.07 1.81
N MET A 182 -19.34 3.77 2.75
CA MET A 182 -18.42 3.20 3.74
C MET A 182 -19.22 2.86 4.99
N LEU A 183 -19.44 1.57 5.24
CA LEU A 183 -20.30 1.08 6.32
C LEU A 183 -19.48 0.27 7.31
N THR A 184 -19.67 0.51 8.59
CA THR A 184 -19.13 -0.38 9.63
C THR A 184 -19.75 -1.78 9.49
N VAL A 185 -19.11 -2.80 10.08
CA VAL A 185 -19.65 -4.17 10.08
C VAL A 185 -21.06 -4.23 10.69
N GLU A 186 -21.31 -3.45 11.74
CA GLU A 186 -22.62 -3.38 12.39
C GLU A 186 -23.69 -2.75 11.49
N GLU A 187 -23.40 -1.61 10.86
CA GLU A 187 -24.31 -0.98 9.91
C GLU A 187 -24.59 -1.87 8.70
N TRP A 188 -23.55 -2.53 8.19
CA TRP A 188 -23.67 -3.48 7.08
C TRP A 188 -24.60 -4.65 7.44
N ARG A 189 -24.39 -5.27 8.61
CA ARG A 189 -25.25 -6.33 9.13
C ARG A 189 -26.68 -5.84 9.32
N LYS A 190 -26.88 -4.67 9.94
CA LYS A 190 -28.21 -4.10 10.14
C LYS A 190 -28.97 -3.89 8.83
N LYS A 191 -28.26 -3.51 7.76
CA LYS A 191 -28.86 -3.24 6.44
C LYS A 191 -29.17 -4.52 5.66
N PHE A 192 -28.27 -5.51 5.68
CA PHE A 192 -28.35 -6.67 4.77
C PHE A 192 -28.55 -8.03 5.47
N CYS A 193 -28.21 -8.13 6.75
CA CYS A 193 -28.39 -9.34 7.54
C CYS A 193 -29.61 -9.16 8.44
N LYS A 194 -30.78 -9.61 7.98
CA LYS A 194 -31.98 -9.75 8.83
C LYS A 194 -31.82 -11.04 9.65
N CYS A 195 -31.04 -10.96 10.72
CA CYS A 195 -30.95 -12.03 11.72
C CYS A 195 -31.90 -11.71 12.87
#